data_AF-A4C0W9-F1
#
_entry.id   AF-A4C0W9-F1
#
_cell.length_a   1.000
_cell.length_b   1.000
_cell.length_c   1.000
_cell.angle_alpha   90.00
_cell.angle_beta   90.00
_cell.angle_gamma   90.00
#
_symmetry.space_group_name_H-M   'P 1'
#
loop_
_entity.id
_entity.type
_entity.pdbx_description
1 polymer ?
#
loop_
_entity_poly.entity_id
_entity_poly.type
_entity_poly.pdbx_seq_one_letter_code
_entity_poly.pdbx_strand_id
1 'polypeptide(L)' 'MNLPKFLLADNSASPEDIFVLHTEFPRFMINLKDDEIEWFEDLTGENEEDIATELADLMDKAGVFYDQEMKAYE' A
#
# COMPACT_ATOMS: atom_id res chain seq x y z
N MET A 1 2.94 18.86 -7.18
CA MET A 1 3.08 18.47 -5.77
C MET A 1 3.98 17.26 -5.72
N ASN A 2 4.85 17.15 -4.71
CA ASN A 2 5.61 15.92 -4.47
C ASN A 2 4.81 15.08 -3.49
N LEU A 3 4.10 14.09 -4.00
CA LEU A 3 3.39 13.13 -3.17
C LEU A 3 4.43 12.19 -2.53
N PRO A 4 4.30 11.85 -1.24
CA PRO A 4 5.15 10.84 -0.64
C PRO A 4 4.87 9.47 -1.27
N LYS A 5 5.87 8.60 -1.23
CA LYS A 5 5.82 7.25 -1.81
C LYS A 5 4.63 6.44 -1.32
N PHE A 6 4.36 6.51 -0.01
CA PHE A 6 3.23 5.85 0.64
C PHE A 6 2.32 6.87 1.31
N LEU A 7 1.02 6.61 1.23
CA LEU A 7 -0.03 7.33 1.94
C LEU A 7 -0.91 6.34 2.69
N LEU A 8 -1.21 6.63 3.95
CA LEU A 8 -2.28 5.95 4.67
C LEU A 8 -3.63 6.54 4.24
N ALA A 9 -4.54 5.67 3.84
CA ALA A 9 -5.91 6.01 3.50
C ALA A 9 -6.86 5.36 4.53
N ASP A 10 -7.59 6.20 5.24
CA ASP A 10 -8.72 5.82 6.09
C ASP A 10 -10.01 5.93 5.28
N ASN A 11 -10.94 5.01 5.52
CA ASN A 11 -12.31 5.17 5.05
C ASN A 11 -13.29 5.05 6.22
N SER A 12 -14.14 6.07 6.41
CA SER A 12 -15.11 6.09 7.51
C SER A 12 -16.20 5.01 7.43
N ALA A 13 -16.43 4.40 6.26
CA ALA A 13 -17.30 3.24 6.10
C ALA A 13 -16.60 1.92 6.45
N SER A 14 -15.27 1.93 6.51
CA SER A 14 -14.38 0.80 6.76
C SER A 14 -13.38 1.14 7.89
N PRO A 15 -13.86 1.38 9.13
CA PRO A 15 -13.02 1.88 10.23
C PRO A 15 -11.97 0.86 10.73
N GLU A 16 -12.09 -0.40 10.32
CA GLU A 16 -11.14 -1.45 10.66
C GLU A 16 -10.17 -1.78 9.53
N ASP A 17 -10.38 -1.22 8.33
CA ASP A 17 -9.54 -1.51 7.17
C ASP A 17 -8.43 -0.46 7.07
N ILE A 18 -7.22 -0.91 6.74
CA ILE A 18 -6.04 -0.05 6.69
C ILE A 18 -5.55 -0.04 5.25
N PHE A 19 -5.90 1.01 4.51
CA PHE A 19 -5.48 1.13 3.13
C PHE A 19 -4.15 1.87 3.06
N VAL A 20 -3.22 1.34 2.28
CA VAL A 20 -1.98 2.01 1.92
C VAL A 20 -1.94 2.21 0.42
N LEU A 21 -1.81 3.48 0.02
CA LEU A 21 -1.70 3.88 -1.38
C LEU A 21 -0.22 4.10 -1.73
N HIS A 22 0.27 3.35 -2.71
CA HIS A 22 1.57 3.58 -3.33
C HIS A 22 1.41 4.51 -4.53
N THR A 23 2.04 5.68 -4.47
CA THR A 23 1.86 6.73 -5.49
C THR A 23 2.90 6.70 -6.62
N GLU A 24 3.97 5.92 -6.45
CA GLU A 24 5.00 5.68 -7.47
C GLU A 24 4.65 4.47 -8.35
N PHE A 25 5.29 4.35 -9.52
CA PHE A 25 5.10 3.19 -10.40
C PHE A 25 5.79 1.95 -9.79
N PRO A 26 5.13 0.77 -9.78
CA PRO A 26 3.74 0.54 -10.18
C PRO A 26 2.75 1.09 -9.13
N ARG A 27 1.70 1.79 -9.59
CA ARG A 27 0.69 2.38 -8.68
C ARG A 27 -0.35 1.36 -8.28
N PHE A 28 -0.51 1.18 -6.97
CA PHE A 28 -1.53 0.31 -6.39
C PHE A 28 -2.03 0.83 -5.05
N MET A 29 -3.18 0.31 -4.65
CA MET A 29 -3.71 0.42 -3.31
C MET A 29 -3.77 -0.97 -2.71
N ILE A 30 -3.30 -1.12 -1.48
CA ILE A 30 -3.38 -2.36 -0.72
C ILE A 30 -4.17 -2.14 0.55
N ASN A 31 -5.00 -3.11 0.93
CA ASN A 31 -5.58 -3.20 2.26
C ASN A 31 -4.74 -4.15 3.12
N LEU A 32 -4.09 -3.63 4.16
CA LEU A 32 -3.24 -4.41 5.07
C LEU A 32 -4.03 -5.36 5.97
N LYS A 33 -5.36 -5.24 6.01
CA LYS A 33 -6.19 -6.10 6.86
C LYS A 33 -6.44 -7.48 6.24
N ASP A 34 -6.67 -7.52 4.94
CA ASP A 34 -7.05 -8.70 4.16
C ASP A 34 -6.08 -8.99 3.00
N ASP A 35 -4.99 -8.22 2.90
CA ASP A 35 -3.94 -8.31 1.87
C ASP A 35 -4.48 -8.14 0.43
N GLU A 36 -5.62 -7.48 0.27
CA GLU A 36 -6.24 -7.23 -1.04
C GLU A 36 -5.55 -6.06 -1.75
N ILE A 37 -5.22 -6.24 -3.03
CA ILE A 37 -4.50 -5.23 -3.82
C ILE A 37 -5.29 -4.87 -5.08
N GLU A 38 -5.49 -3.57 -5.24
CA GLU A 38 -6.07 -2.97 -6.43
C GLU A 38 -4.98 -2.22 -7.19
N TRP A 39 -4.72 -2.66 -8.42
CA TRP A 39 -3.75 -2.02 -9.30
C TRP A 39 -4.43 -0.93 -10.12
N PHE A 40 -3.88 0.28 -10.10
CA PHE A 40 -4.40 1.38 -10.93
C PHE A 40 -3.83 1.36 -12.34
N GLU A 41 -2.80 0.55 -12.57
CA GLU A 41 -2.11 0.43 -13.84
C GLU A 41 -2.36 -0.94 -14.45
N ASP A 42 -2.38 -0.95 -15.77
CA ASP A 42 -2.51 -2.18 -16.53
C ASP A 42 -1.16 -2.89 -16.52
N LEU A 43 -1.04 -3.89 -15.64
CA LEU A 43 0.16 -4.71 -15.51
C LEU A 43 0.23 -5.83 -16.57
N THR A 44 -0.64 -5.82 -17.59
CA THR A 44 -0.68 -6.92 -18.54
C THR A 44 0.59 -6.92 -19.40
N GLY A 45 1.49 -7.87 -19.13
CA GLY A 45 2.78 -8.01 -19.81
C GLY A 45 4.00 -7.66 -18.96
N GLU A 46 3.80 -7.16 -17.74
CA GLU A 46 4.85 -7.12 -16.72
C GLU A 46 5.00 -8.49 -16.06
N ASN A 47 6.19 -8.79 -15.54
CA ASN A 47 6.51 -10.10 -15.01
C ASN A 47 5.83 -10.28 -13.63
N GLU A 48 4.80 -11.12 -13.54
CA GLU A 48 4.01 -11.33 -12.32
C GLU A 48 4.87 -11.65 -11.08
N GLU A 49 5.99 -12.36 -11.26
CA GLU A 49 6.95 -12.66 -10.18
C GLU A 49 7.65 -11.41 -9.62
N ASP A 50 8.02 -10.45 -10.48
CA ASP A 50 8.67 -9.21 -10.06
C ASP A 50 7.67 -8.35 -9.27
N ILE A 51 6.42 -8.30 -9.73
CA ILE A 51 5.34 -7.57 -9.07
C ILE A 51 4.98 -8.18 -7.72
N ALA A 52 4.86 -9.50 -7.63
CA ALA A 52 4.58 -10.19 -6.39
C ALA A 52 5.71 -10.01 -5.36
N THR A 53 6.97 -10.00 -5.82
CA THR A 53 8.13 -9.75 -4.96
C THR A 53 8.14 -8.32 -4.46
N GLU A 54 7.97 -7.33 -5.35
CA GLU A 54 7.85 -5.92 -4.94
C GLU A 54 6.70 -5.72 -3.97
N LEU A 55 5.55 -6.32 -4.24
CA LEU A 55 4.38 -6.24 -3.39
C LEU A 55 4.67 -6.72 -1.96
N ALA A 56 5.28 -7.89 -1.79
CA ALA A 56 5.65 -8.39 -0.47
C ALA A 56 6.59 -7.41 0.26
N ASP A 57 7.55 -6.85 -0.48
CA ASP A 57 8.48 -5.83 0.01
C ASP A 57 7.79 -4.51 0.39
N LEU A 58 6.69 -4.17 -0.29
CA LEU A 58 5.91 -2.96 -0.06
C LEU A 58 4.91 -3.15 1.08
N MET A 59 4.36 -4.35 1.26
CA MET A 59 3.57 -4.77 2.41
C MET A 59 4.35 -4.65 3.71
N ASP A 60 5.58 -5.18 3.75
CA ASP A 60 6.46 -5.05 4.91
C ASP A 60 6.74 -3.57 5.21
N LYS A 61 7.03 -2.76 4.18
CA LYS A 61 7.27 -1.31 4.34
C LYS A 61 6.02 -0.57 4.82
N ALA A 62 4.84 -0.95 4.33
CA ALA A 62 3.56 -0.37 4.70
C ALA A 62 3.20 -0.69 6.17
N GLY A 63 3.44 -1.93 6.61
CA GLY A 63 3.31 -2.32 8.02
C GLY A 63 4.27 -1.56 8.93
N VAL A 64 5.55 -1.43 8.54
CA VAL A 64 6.54 -0.63 9.28
C VAL A 64 6.14 0.85 9.33
N PHE A 65 5.61 1.40 8.23
CA PHE A 65 5.11 2.77 8.18
C PHE A 65 3.93 2.97 9.13
N TYR A 66 2.95 2.06 9.13
CA TYR A 66 1.82 2.09 10.06
C TYR A 66 2.30 2.04 11.52
N ASP A 67 3.21 1.11 11.85
CA ASP A 67 3.79 1.00 13.19
C ASP A 67 4.52 2.28 13.63
N GLN A 68 5.21 2.94 12.70
CA GLN A 68 5.90 4.22 12.97
C GLN A 68 4.91 5.37 13.19
N GLU A 69 3.89 5.47 12.35
CA GLU A 69 2.84 6.48 12.50
C GLU A 69 2.08 6.26 13.82
N MET A 70 1.68 5.02 14.13
CA MET A 70 0.97 4.70 15.38
C MET A 70 1.82 5.01 16.62
N LYS A 71 3.13 4.73 16.58
CA LYS A 71 4.09 5.12 17.63
C LYS A 71 4.25 6.63 17.78
N ALA A 72 4.02 7.42 16.72
CA ALA A 72 4.04 8.87 16.80
C ALA A 72 2.77 9.44 17.47
N TYR A 73 1.69 8.66 17.54
CA TYR A 73 0.45 9.00 18.24
C TYR A 73 0.40 8.53 19.70
N GLU A 74 1.34 7.70 20.16
CA GLU A 74 1.60 7.41 21.59
C GLU A 74 2.38 8.54 22.30
#